data_AF-A0A0D0E8X2-F1
#
_entry.id   AF-A0A0D0E8X2-F1
#
_cell.length_a   1.000
_cell.length_b   1.000
_cell.length_c   1.000
_cell.angle_alpha   90.00
_cell.angle_beta   90.00
_cell.angle_gamma   90.00
#
_symmetry.space_group_name_H-M   'P 1'
#
loop_
_entity.id
_entity.type
_entity.pdbx_description
1 polymer ?
#
loop_
_entity_poly.entity_id
_entity_poly.type
_entity_poly.pdbx_seq_one_letter_code
_entity_poly.pdbx_strand_id
1 'polypeptide(L)'
;MLRDKAVLGGERLATAISRSRDYLLIEALLTLFARLLPPTNDTALGKSRRTKFVKEVLGSPKLFECSVDLLDIMHKISSTNWDDTAAHLIDALARSDITYPQPFSVSEIDVCGRVFPQPTETDRLIMDRQGFFANVILENDDLCESLQVPYAHIRAITVDNSKEITPKGKTLITMNLTSPSLVANVEMKLPAGSSLYAKFLLESDALSKFMEALRRRGVGKLSFVNSMPKLAKQRQNISLASGFRFAGSSSPLPPPASFDVSPWRDRYCIVLTIVVG
;
A
#
# COMPACT_ATOMS: atom_id res chain seq x y z
N MET A 1 5.50 -8.01 34.33
CA MET A 1 5.24 -9.38 33.85
C MET A 1 5.63 -9.57 32.39
N LEU A 2 5.12 -8.78 31.41
CA LEU A 2 5.46 -8.99 29.98
C LEU A 2 6.91 -8.65 29.57
N ARG A 3 7.62 -7.81 30.34
CA ARG A 3 9.06 -7.52 30.11
C ARG A 3 9.98 -8.72 30.42
N ASP A 4 9.46 -9.75 31.09
CA ASP A 4 10.22 -10.93 31.46
C ASP A 4 10.49 -11.79 30.22
N LYS A 5 11.75 -12.24 30.06
CA LYS A 5 12.18 -13.13 28.97
C LYS A 5 11.44 -14.46 28.97
N ALA A 6 10.97 -14.93 30.12
CA ALA A 6 10.19 -16.16 30.23
C ALA A 6 8.79 -16.04 29.58
N VAL A 7 8.26 -14.82 29.46
CA VAL A 7 6.92 -14.57 28.90
C VAL A 7 7.01 -14.04 27.48
N LEU A 8 7.44 -12.78 27.34
CA LEU A 8 7.62 -12.10 26.05
C LEU A 8 9.04 -11.55 26.00
N GLY A 9 9.37 -10.58 26.85
CA GLY A 9 10.69 -9.96 26.87
C GLY A 9 11.01 -9.16 25.60
N GLY A 10 12.15 -8.47 25.60
CA GLY A 10 12.53 -7.60 24.48
C GLY A 10 12.78 -8.36 23.17
N GLU A 11 13.44 -9.50 23.23
CA GLU A 11 13.86 -10.27 22.04
C GLU A 11 12.69 -10.90 21.27
N ARG A 12 11.65 -11.40 21.96
CA ARG A 12 10.46 -11.93 21.27
C ARG A 12 9.62 -10.81 20.67
N LEU A 13 9.53 -9.66 21.36
CA LEU A 13 8.89 -8.46 20.82
C LEU A 13 9.63 -7.96 19.58
N ALA A 14 10.97 -7.92 19.61
CA ALA A 14 11.82 -7.62 18.46
C ALA A 14 11.48 -8.51 17.26
N THR A 15 11.43 -9.83 17.50
CA THR A 15 11.13 -10.83 16.47
C THR A 15 9.72 -10.67 15.91
N ALA A 16 8.73 -10.32 16.75
CA ALA A 16 7.37 -10.07 16.32
C ALA A 16 7.28 -8.83 15.41
N ILE A 17 7.93 -7.72 15.81
CA ILE A 17 7.98 -6.49 15.00
C ILE A 17 8.70 -6.78 13.68
N SER A 18 9.86 -7.44 13.72
CA SER A 18 10.70 -7.67 12.54
C SER A 18 10.09 -8.61 11.50
N ARG A 19 9.09 -9.43 11.88
CA ARG A 19 8.39 -10.36 10.99
C ARG A 19 7.03 -9.85 10.52
N SER A 20 6.49 -8.83 11.19
CA SER A 20 5.20 -8.24 10.83
C SER A 20 5.34 -7.40 9.56
N ARG A 21 4.36 -7.51 8.67
CA ARG A 21 4.28 -6.74 7.41
C ARG A 21 2.90 -6.08 7.23
N ASP A 22 2.10 -6.14 8.28
CA ASP A 22 0.78 -5.57 8.42
C ASP A 22 0.91 -4.32 9.29
N TYR A 23 0.34 -3.21 8.85
CA TYR A 23 0.50 -1.94 9.54
C TYR A 23 -0.11 -1.95 10.94
N LEU A 24 -1.36 -2.40 11.06
CA LEU A 24 -2.10 -2.41 12.33
C LEU A 24 -1.40 -3.30 13.36
N LEU A 25 -0.84 -4.43 12.91
CA LEU A 25 -0.07 -5.29 13.80
C LEU A 25 1.22 -4.61 14.27
N ILE A 26 1.96 -3.94 13.38
CA ILE A 26 3.17 -3.20 13.77
C ILE A 26 2.83 -2.07 14.73
N GLU A 27 1.79 -1.28 14.45
CA GLU A 27 1.32 -0.19 15.30
C GLU A 27 0.94 -0.70 16.70
N ALA A 28 0.20 -1.81 16.78
CA ALA A 28 -0.15 -2.44 18.06
C ALA A 28 1.09 -2.94 18.83
N LEU A 29 2.07 -3.55 18.14
CA LEU A 29 3.32 -4.00 18.74
C LEU A 29 4.20 -2.83 19.21
N LEU A 30 4.24 -1.73 18.47
CA LEU A 30 4.92 -0.50 18.86
C LEU A 30 4.22 0.13 20.08
N THR A 31 2.89 0.21 20.08
CA THR A 31 2.12 0.68 21.24
C THR A 31 2.38 -0.18 22.49
N LEU A 32 2.44 -1.50 22.31
CA LEU A 32 2.83 -2.41 23.38
C LEU A 32 4.27 -2.12 23.85
N PHE A 33 5.22 -1.95 22.92
CA PHE A 33 6.59 -1.59 23.23
C PHE A 33 6.67 -0.32 24.09
N ALA A 34 5.93 0.73 23.74
CA ALA A 34 5.83 1.97 24.50
C ALA A 34 5.41 1.73 25.95
N ARG A 35 4.31 0.99 26.14
CA ARG A 35 3.77 0.65 27.47
C ARG A 35 4.73 -0.24 28.27
N LEU A 36 5.55 -1.02 27.57
CA LEU A 36 6.59 -1.85 28.16
C LEU A 36 7.92 -1.11 28.36
N LEU A 37 8.06 0.17 28.03
CA LEU A 37 9.28 0.90 28.37
C LEU A 37 9.43 1.00 29.91
N PRO A 38 10.59 0.60 30.48
CA PRO A 38 10.85 0.83 31.90
C PRO A 38 10.77 2.33 32.23
N PRO A 39 10.13 2.71 33.35
CA PRO A 39 10.16 4.10 33.80
C PRO A 39 11.58 4.50 34.21
N THR A 40 11.97 5.73 33.91
CA THR A 40 13.30 6.25 34.25
C THR A 40 13.34 6.76 35.70
N ASN A 41 12.24 7.37 36.17
CA ASN A 41 12.13 8.06 37.46
C ASN A 41 13.31 9.03 37.69
N ASP A 42 13.86 9.59 36.61
CA ASP A 42 15.08 10.41 36.57
C ASP A 42 16.32 9.83 37.26
N THR A 43 16.34 8.51 37.49
CA THR A 43 17.49 7.81 38.08
C THR A 43 18.41 7.24 37.01
N ALA A 44 19.72 7.18 37.30
CA ALA A 44 20.70 6.53 36.43
C ALA A 44 20.36 5.05 36.18
N LEU A 45 19.88 4.35 37.21
CA LEU A 45 19.46 2.95 37.13
C LEU A 45 18.23 2.78 36.22
N GLY A 46 17.22 3.65 36.34
CA GLY A 46 16.03 3.62 35.49
C GLY A 46 16.36 3.91 34.02
N LYS A 47 17.21 4.92 33.76
CA LYS A 47 17.74 5.20 32.43
C LYS A 47 18.48 4.00 31.85
N SER A 48 19.39 3.38 32.61
CA SER A 48 20.11 2.18 32.20
C SER A 48 19.18 1.00 31.87
N ARG A 49 18.16 0.74 32.70
CA ARG A 49 17.15 -0.30 32.45
C ARG A 49 16.36 -0.04 31.18
N ARG A 50 15.91 1.21 30.96
CA ARG A 50 15.22 1.61 29.72
C ARG A 50 16.12 1.41 28.50
N THR A 51 17.34 1.92 28.53
CA THR A 51 18.31 1.76 27.43
C THR A 51 18.58 0.29 27.14
N LYS A 52 18.73 -0.56 28.16
CA LYS A 52 18.91 -1.99 27.97
C LYS A 52 17.71 -2.62 27.26
N PHE A 53 16.49 -2.33 27.72
CA PHE A 53 15.28 -2.88 27.10
C PHE A 53 15.08 -2.40 25.66
N VAL A 54 15.34 -1.12 25.37
CA VAL A 54 15.31 -0.56 24.01
C VAL A 54 16.31 -1.28 23.09
N LYS A 55 17.53 -1.54 23.58
CA LYS A 55 18.54 -2.31 22.83
C LYS A 55 18.14 -3.77 22.60
N GLU A 56 17.47 -4.40 23.56
CA GLU A 56 16.93 -5.76 23.38
C GLU A 56 15.84 -5.82 22.30
N VAL A 57 15.00 -4.78 22.18
CA VAL A 57 13.90 -4.74 21.21
C VAL A 57 14.36 -4.29 19.81
N LEU A 58 15.15 -3.23 19.71
CA LEU A 58 15.45 -2.58 18.42
C LEU A 58 16.92 -2.69 18.00
N GLY A 59 17.80 -3.13 18.89
CA GLY A 59 19.26 -3.06 18.70
C GLY A 59 19.89 -4.23 17.95
N SER A 60 19.11 -5.16 17.40
CA SER A 60 19.63 -6.34 16.69
C SER A 60 19.76 -6.08 15.19
N PRO A 61 20.99 -5.97 14.62
CA PRO A 61 21.18 -5.78 13.19
C PRO A 61 20.70 -6.98 12.36
N LYS A 62 20.60 -8.16 12.98
CA LYS A 62 20.08 -9.38 12.34
C LYS A 62 18.57 -9.32 12.12
N LEU A 63 17.85 -8.55 12.93
CA LEU A 63 16.40 -8.38 12.83
C LEU A 63 16.03 -7.08 12.12
N PHE A 64 16.83 -6.04 12.32
CA PHE A 64 16.62 -4.71 11.75
C PHE A 64 17.92 -4.19 11.14
N GLU A 65 18.00 -4.11 9.82
CA GLU A 65 19.15 -3.50 9.15
C GLU A 65 19.34 -2.03 9.56
N CYS A 66 18.24 -1.34 9.88
CA CYS A 66 18.23 0.03 10.41
C CYS A 66 18.31 0.12 11.94
N SER A 67 18.85 -0.89 12.64
CA SER A 67 18.88 -0.89 14.12
C SER A 67 19.54 0.36 14.73
N VAL A 68 20.54 0.94 14.06
CA VAL A 68 21.20 2.17 14.52
C VAL A 68 20.21 3.35 14.49
N ASP A 69 19.53 3.56 13.37
CA ASP A 69 18.52 4.62 13.23
C ASP A 69 17.38 4.46 14.25
N LEU A 70 16.92 3.22 14.47
CA LEU A 70 15.86 2.92 15.44
C LEU A 70 16.29 3.29 16.87
N LEU A 71 17.52 2.98 17.26
CA LEU A 71 18.06 3.36 18.57
C LEU A 71 18.24 4.88 18.69
N ASP A 72 18.69 5.54 17.62
CA ASP A 72 18.85 6.99 17.58
C ASP A 72 17.52 7.73 17.72
N ILE A 73 16.47 7.24 17.05
CA ILE A 73 15.10 7.75 17.22
C ILE A 73 14.69 7.67 18.69
N MET A 74 14.88 6.50 19.32
CA MET A 74 14.55 6.31 20.74
C MET A 74 15.39 7.15 21.71
N HIS A 75 16.62 7.52 21.35
CA HIS A 75 17.48 8.37 22.18
C HIS A 75 17.19 9.87 22.03
N LYS A 76 16.81 10.31 20.83
CA LYS A 76 16.53 11.73 20.53
C LYS A 76 15.17 12.17 21.07
N ILE A 77 14.24 11.24 21.24
CA ILE A 77 12.89 11.58 21.66
C ILE A 77 12.84 11.74 23.19
N SER A 78 12.76 13.00 23.60
CA SER A 78 12.38 13.42 24.95
C SER A 78 10.86 13.53 25.14
N SER A 79 10.08 13.34 24.07
CA SER A 79 8.69 13.78 24.01
C SER A 79 7.71 12.80 24.65
N THR A 80 6.65 13.37 25.19
CA THR A 80 5.44 12.70 25.67
C THR A 80 4.58 12.14 24.54
N ASN A 81 4.94 12.35 23.27
CA ASN A 81 4.13 11.96 22.12
C ASN A 81 4.65 10.66 21.48
N TRP A 82 3.97 9.56 21.82
CA TRP A 82 4.31 8.24 21.29
C TRP A 82 3.98 8.11 19.80
N ASP A 83 2.96 8.81 19.31
CA ASP A 83 2.48 8.64 17.94
C ASP A 83 3.54 9.14 16.93
N ASP A 84 4.16 10.29 17.23
CA ASP A 84 5.32 10.80 16.46
C ASP A 84 6.49 9.81 16.48
N THR A 85 6.76 9.23 17.66
CA THR A 85 7.83 8.24 17.84
C THR A 85 7.57 7.01 16.96
N ALA A 86 6.36 6.48 17.02
CA ALA A 86 5.94 5.33 16.25
C ALA A 86 6.03 5.62 14.74
N ALA A 87 5.58 6.80 14.29
CA ALA A 87 5.67 7.22 12.90
C ALA A 87 7.12 7.24 12.39
N HIS A 88 8.06 7.79 13.16
CA HIS A 88 9.49 7.79 12.81
C HIS A 88 10.12 6.40 12.81
N LEU A 89 9.73 5.52 13.75
CA LEU A 89 10.18 4.13 13.75
C LEU A 89 9.69 3.39 12.50
N ILE A 90 8.42 3.58 12.13
CA ILE A 90 7.84 3.02 10.90
C ILE A 90 8.57 3.56 9.67
N ASP A 91 8.94 4.84 9.64
CA ASP A 91 9.72 5.40 8.53
C ASP A 91 11.10 4.76 8.38
N ALA A 92 11.79 4.54 9.49
CA ALA A 92 13.09 3.86 9.48
C ALA A 92 12.97 2.42 8.99
N LEU A 93 11.93 1.68 9.43
CA LEU A 93 11.65 0.33 8.94
C LEU A 93 11.34 0.35 7.43
N ALA A 94 10.44 1.24 7.01
CA ALA A 94 10.00 1.38 5.63
C ALA A 94 11.14 1.74 4.66
N ARG A 95 12.07 2.60 5.09
CA ARG A 95 13.28 2.96 4.31
C ARG A 95 14.25 1.80 4.19
N SER A 96 14.38 0.99 5.24
CA SER A 96 15.33 -0.14 5.26
C SER A 96 14.89 -1.30 4.39
N ASP A 97 13.58 -1.62 4.41
CA ASP A 97 13.03 -2.76 3.67
C ASP A 97 11.62 -2.39 3.14
N ILE A 98 11.50 -2.41 1.82
CA ILE A 98 10.28 -2.05 1.07
C ILE A 98 9.07 -2.94 1.38
N THR A 99 9.31 -4.12 1.99
CA THR A 99 8.25 -5.04 2.40
C THR A 99 7.52 -4.58 3.65
N TYR A 100 8.14 -3.75 4.51
CA TYR A 100 7.43 -3.10 5.60
C TYR A 100 6.33 -2.16 5.07
N PRO A 101 5.34 -1.81 5.90
CA PRO A 101 4.35 -0.79 5.56
C PRO A 101 5.03 0.50 5.09
N GLN A 102 4.57 1.02 3.96
CA GLN A 102 5.15 2.19 3.31
C GLN A 102 4.26 3.40 3.55
N PRO A 103 4.69 4.39 4.35
CA PRO A 103 3.94 5.61 4.56
C PRO A 103 4.13 6.59 3.40
N PHE A 104 3.05 7.29 3.07
CA PHE A 104 2.99 8.37 2.09
C PHE A 104 2.19 9.54 2.66
N SER A 105 2.79 10.72 2.64
CA SER A 105 2.10 11.95 3.02
C SER A 105 1.12 12.35 1.93
N VAL A 106 -0.16 12.50 2.32
CA VAL A 106 -1.25 12.97 1.47
C VAL A 106 -2.04 13.99 2.28
N SER A 107 -2.65 14.98 1.64
CA SER A 107 -3.45 16.00 2.35
C SER A 107 -4.88 15.57 2.59
N GLU A 108 -5.41 14.73 1.71
CA GLU A 108 -6.78 14.21 1.76
C GLU A 108 -6.88 12.94 0.91
N ILE A 109 -7.90 12.13 1.23
CA ILE A 109 -8.26 10.94 0.47
C ILE A 109 -9.74 11.05 0.13
N ASP A 110 -10.09 11.06 -1.16
CA ASP A 110 -11.49 10.98 -1.60
C ASP A 110 -11.84 9.54 -1.97
N VAL A 111 -12.81 8.97 -1.28
CA VAL A 111 -13.36 7.65 -1.55
C VAL A 111 -14.83 7.78 -1.92
N CYS A 112 -15.15 7.46 -3.17
CA CYS A 112 -16.52 7.44 -3.69
C CYS A 112 -17.30 8.75 -3.42
N GLY A 113 -16.63 9.90 -3.45
CA GLY A 113 -17.19 11.23 -3.24
C GLY A 113 -17.16 11.72 -1.80
N ARG A 114 -16.65 10.91 -0.85
CA ARG A 114 -16.41 11.34 0.54
C ARG A 114 -14.94 11.68 0.73
N VAL A 115 -14.66 12.89 1.20
CA VAL A 115 -13.29 13.40 1.40
C VAL A 115 -12.90 13.23 2.86
N PHE A 116 -11.76 12.58 3.10
CA PHE A 116 -11.17 12.41 4.42
C PHE A 116 -9.87 13.23 4.50
N PRO A 117 -9.86 14.36 5.23
CA PRO A 117 -8.65 15.16 5.45
C PRO A 117 -7.58 14.37 6.22
N GLN A 118 -6.31 14.66 5.95
CA GLN A 118 -5.15 14.08 6.62
C GLN A 118 -4.24 15.23 7.12
N PRO A 119 -4.63 15.90 8.22
CA PRO A 119 -4.06 17.19 8.60
C PRO A 119 -2.71 17.10 9.32
N THR A 120 -2.37 15.96 9.91
CA THR A 120 -1.13 15.79 10.68
C THR A 120 -0.08 15.01 9.89
N GLU A 121 1.20 15.19 10.26
CA GLU A 121 2.29 14.42 9.65
C GLU A 121 2.27 12.93 10.03
N THR A 122 1.50 12.55 11.06
CA THR A 122 1.29 11.17 11.48
C THR A 122 0.11 10.51 10.77
N ASP A 123 -0.88 11.30 10.32
CA ASP A 123 -2.02 10.85 9.51
C ASP A 123 -1.60 10.63 8.05
N ARG A 124 -0.96 9.50 7.78
CA ARG A 124 -0.41 9.17 6.46
C ARG A 124 -1.18 8.04 5.81
N LEU A 125 -1.20 8.06 4.48
CA LEU A 125 -1.62 6.91 3.71
C LEU A 125 -0.55 5.83 3.84
N ILE A 126 -0.90 4.71 4.47
CA ILE A 126 -0.03 3.56 4.62
C ILE A 126 -0.35 2.54 3.55
N MET A 127 0.69 1.96 2.96
CA MET A 127 0.57 0.86 2.04
C MET A 127 1.26 -0.39 2.59
N ASP A 128 0.50 -1.44 2.90
CA ASP A 128 1.00 -2.66 3.54
C ASP A 128 0.78 -3.90 2.66
N ARG A 129 0.85 -5.11 3.21
CA ARG A 129 0.65 -6.33 2.42
C ARG A 129 -0.81 -6.52 1.95
N GLN A 130 -1.80 -5.97 2.65
CA GLN A 130 -3.21 -6.21 2.39
C GLN A 130 -3.83 -5.15 1.48
N GLY A 131 -3.35 -3.91 1.56
CA GLY A 131 -3.91 -2.82 0.78
C GLY A 131 -3.36 -1.45 1.15
N PHE A 132 -4.21 -0.46 0.94
CA PHE A 132 -4.03 0.88 1.45
C PHE A 132 -4.80 1.04 2.76
N PHE A 133 -4.22 1.79 3.69
CA PHE A 133 -4.76 2.05 5.00
C PHE A 133 -4.56 3.53 5.35
N ALA A 134 -5.55 4.16 5.97
CA ALA A 134 -5.41 5.49 6.54
C ALA A 134 -6.31 5.62 7.76
N ASN A 135 -5.90 6.44 8.73
CA ASN A 135 -6.74 6.85 9.83
C ASN A 135 -7.61 8.01 9.36
N VAL A 136 -8.93 7.94 9.56
CA VAL A 136 -9.89 8.96 9.10
C VAL A 136 -10.79 9.40 10.24
N ILE A 137 -11.05 10.70 10.34
CA ILE A 137 -11.99 11.25 11.31
C ILE A 137 -13.37 11.28 10.67
N LEU A 138 -14.35 10.66 11.32
CA LEU A 138 -15.74 10.68 10.85
C LEU A 138 -16.45 11.96 11.28
N GLU A 139 -17.24 12.54 10.37
CA GLU A 139 -17.91 13.85 10.55
C GLU A 139 -18.81 13.94 11.79
N ASN A 140 -19.32 12.81 12.30
CA ASN A 140 -20.39 12.80 13.29
C ASN A 140 -19.92 12.63 14.74
N ASP A 141 -18.69 12.15 14.99
CA ASP A 141 -18.34 11.65 16.33
C ASP A 141 -16.92 12.06 16.81
N ASP A 142 -16.15 12.85 16.03
CA ASP A 142 -14.71 13.07 16.26
C ASP A 142 -13.93 11.76 16.48
N LEU A 143 -14.51 10.63 16.04
CA LEU A 143 -13.94 9.30 16.17
C LEU A 143 -12.97 9.07 15.01
N CYS A 144 -11.76 8.70 15.37
CA CYS A 144 -10.75 8.23 14.44
C CYS A 144 -11.01 6.75 14.13
N GLU A 145 -11.30 6.46 12.88
CA GLU A 145 -11.57 5.11 12.38
C GLU A 145 -10.56 4.73 11.28
N SER A 146 -10.46 3.43 11.01
CA SER A 146 -9.61 2.94 9.93
C SER A 146 -10.35 2.94 8.59
N LEU A 147 -9.77 3.59 7.58
CA LEU A 147 -10.13 3.44 6.18
C LEU A 147 -9.18 2.43 5.53
N GLN A 148 -9.74 1.41 4.86
CA GLN A 148 -8.97 0.41 4.13
C GLN A 148 -9.46 0.27 2.69
N VAL A 149 -8.52 0.22 1.75
CA VAL A 149 -8.74 -0.17 0.35
C VAL A 149 -7.95 -1.45 0.08
N PRO A 150 -8.56 -2.64 0.24
CA PRO A 150 -7.89 -3.91 -0.01
C PRO A 150 -7.43 -4.03 -1.46
N TYR A 151 -6.27 -4.65 -1.71
CA TYR A 151 -5.81 -4.87 -3.08
C TYR A 151 -6.76 -5.69 -3.93
N ALA A 152 -7.50 -6.62 -3.31
CA ALA A 152 -8.53 -7.40 -3.98
C ALA A 152 -9.67 -6.55 -4.55
N HIS A 153 -9.89 -5.34 -4.02
CA HIS A 153 -10.92 -4.43 -4.50
C HIS A 153 -10.42 -3.56 -5.65
N ILE A 154 -9.12 -3.51 -5.95
CA ILE A 154 -8.56 -2.59 -6.93
C ILE A 154 -8.55 -3.23 -8.31
N ARG A 155 -9.27 -2.63 -9.26
CA ARG A 155 -9.32 -3.05 -10.66
C ARG A 155 -8.20 -2.42 -11.50
N ALA A 156 -7.94 -1.14 -11.28
CA ALA A 156 -6.95 -0.38 -12.04
C ALA A 156 -6.45 0.82 -11.22
N ILE A 157 -5.19 1.20 -11.46
CA ILE A 157 -4.59 2.41 -10.88
C ILE A 157 -4.17 3.31 -12.05
N THR A 158 -4.71 4.51 -12.07
CA THR A 158 -4.38 5.56 -13.03
C THR A 158 -3.50 6.60 -12.34
N VAL A 159 -2.45 7.03 -13.03
CA VAL A 159 -1.51 8.05 -12.55
C VAL A 159 -1.60 9.22 -13.51
N ASP A 160 -2.09 10.35 -13.02
CA ASP A 160 -2.23 11.59 -13.80
C ASP A 160 -1.27 12.66 -13.30
N ASN A 161 -0.42 13.15 -14.21
CA ASN A 161 0.58 14.18 -13.97
C ASN A 161 0.29 15.44 -14.80
N SER A 162 -0.92 15.56 -15.37
CA SER A 162 -1.30 16.67 -16.23
C SER A 162 -1.38 17.96 -15.41
N LYS A 163 -0.63 18.97 -15.84
CA LYS A 163 -0.60 20.31 -15.23
C LYS A 163 -1.96 21.01 -15.23
N GLU A 164 -2.90 20.54 -16.04
CA GLU A 164 -4.27 21.07 -16.10
C GLU A 164 -5.12 20.61 -14.90
N ILE A 165 -4.82 19.43 -14.35
CA ILE A 165 -5.63 18.76 -13.32
C ILE A 165 -4.91 18.78 -11.97
N THR A 166 -3.58 18.69 -11.97
CA THR A 166 -2.79 18.53 -10.74
C THR A 166 -2.01 19.78 -10.37
N PRO A 167 -2.00 20.20 -9.10
CA PRO A 167 -1.10 21.24 -8.60
C PRO A 167 0.36 20.95 -8.93
N LYS A 168 1.17 22.00 -9.09
CA LYS A 168 2.60 21.86 -9.40
C LYS A 168 3.29 21.03 -8.31
N GLY A 169 4.01 19.99 -8.73
CA GLY A 169 4.75 19.12 -7.82
C GLY A 169 3.94 17.95 -7.25
N LYS A 170 2.65 17.82 -7.63
CA LYS A 170 1.80 16.71 -7.22
C LYS A 170 1.37 15.85 -8.40
N THR A 171 0.98 14.62 -8.09
CA THR A 171 0.50 13.59 -9.01
C THR A 171 -0.84 13.08 -8.48
N LEU A 172 -1.87 13.02 -9.32
CA LEU A 172 -3.16 12.45 -8.94
C LEU A 172 -3.14 10.94 -9.15
N ILE A 173 -3.35 10.20 -8.06
CA ILE A 173 -3.55 8.76 -8.10
C ILE A 173 -5.04 8.49 -8.03
N THR A 174 -5.56 7.73 -8.99
CA THR A 174 -6.96 7.27 -9.00
C THR A 174 -7.00 5.76 -9.06
N MET A 175 -7.65 5.14 -8.08
CA MET A 175 -7.87 3.71 -7.97
C MET A 175 -9.32 3.42 -8.31
N ASN A 176 -9.55 2.66 -9.38
CA ASN A 176 -10.87 2.17 -9.74
C ASN A 176 -11.14 0.88 -8.97
N LEU A 177 -12.28 0.82 -8.27
CA LEU A 177 -12.58 -0.28 -7.36
C LEU A 177 -13.69 -1.19 -7.91
N THR A 178 -13.69 -2.46 -7.50
CA THR A 178 -14.75 -3.44 -7.80
C THR A 178 -15.77 -3.56 -6.66
N SER A 179 -15.38 -3.18 -5.45
CA SER A 179 -16.18 -3.22 -4.23
C SER A 179 -15.94 -1.95 -3.40
N PRO A 180 -16.89 -1.55 -2.53
CA PRO A 180 -16.68 -0.42 -1.62
C PRO A 180 -15.43 -0.61 -0.74
N SER A 181 -14.82 0.51 -0.35
CA SER A 181 -13.78 0.51 0.69
C SER A 181 -14.37 0.15 2.05
N LEU A 182 -13.51 -0.26 2.98
CA LEU A 182 -13.89 -0.59 4.34
C LEU A 182 -13.61 0.60 5.25
N VAL A 183 -14.55 0.94 6.12
CA VAL A 183 -14.36 1.86 7.24
C VAL A 183 -14.70 1.10 8.52
N ALA A 184 -13.79 1.09 9.50
CA ALA A 184 -13.94 0.30 10.72
C ALA A 184 -14.19 -1.20 10.43
N ASN A 185 -13.56 -1.75 9.38
CA ASN A 185 -13.77 -3.11 8.86
C ASN A 185 -15.18 -3.40 8.31
N VAL A 186 -15.99 -2.37 8.04
CA VAL A 186 -17.33 -2.49 7.46
C VAL A 186 -17.35 -1.79 6.10
N GLU A 187 -17.99 -2.39 5.10
CA GLU A 187 -18.14 -1.76 3.79
C GLU A 187 -18.86 -0.41 3.90
N MET A 188 -18.30 0.60 3.24
CA MET A 188 -18.91 1.93 3.18
C MET A 188 -20.30 1.84 2.55
N LYS A 189 -21.30 2.38 3.26
CA LYS A 189 -22.66 2.51 2.74
C LYS A 189 -22.69 3.59 1.65
N LEU A 190 -22.88 3.16 0.40
CA LEU A 190 -22.95 4.02 -0.77
C LEU A 190 -24.35 3.94 -1.42
N PRO A 191 -24.85 5.04 -2.01
CA PRO A 191 -26.04 5.00 -2.85
C PRO A 191 -25.91 3.98 -3.99
N ALA A 192 -27.04 3.42 -4.42
CA ALA A 192 -27.06 2.51 -5.56
C ALA A 192 -26.56 3.23 -6.83
N GLY A 193 -25.63 2.60 -7.54
CA GLY A 193 -25.05 3.15 -8.78
C GLY A 193 -23.91 4.16 -8.60
N SER A 194 -23.44 4.40 -7.36
CA SER A 194 -22.25 5.21 -7.12
C SER A 194 -21.02 4.64 -7.82
N SER A 195 -20.17 5.52 -8.35
CA SER A 195 -18.86 5.13 -8.87
C SER A 195 -17.94 4.70 -7.73
N LEU A 196 -17.31 3.54 -7.88
CA LEU A 196 -16.41 3.00 -6.88
C LEU A 196 -14.97 3.39 -7.21
N TYR A 197 -14.44 4.35 -6.46
CA TYR A 197 -13.07 4.82 -6.62
C TYR A 197 -12.47 5.29 -5.29
N ALA A 198 -11.14 5.37 -5.27
CA ALA A 198 -10.38 6.09 -4.26
C ALA A 198 -9.33 6.95 -4.97
N LYS A 199 -9.19 8.23 -4.59
CA LYS A 199 -8.24 9.15 -5.20
C LYS A 199 -7.54 10.01 -4.15
N PHE A 200 -6.29 10.35 -4.42
CA PHE A 200 -5.49 11.24 -3.58
C PHE A 200 -4.37 11.87 -4.39
N LEU A 201 -3.86 13.00 -3.91
CA LEU A 201 -2.68 13.66 -4.47
C LEU A 201 -1.42 13.20 -3.73
N LEU A 202 -0.43 12.77 -4.49
CA LEU A 202 0.88 12.35 -4.01
C LEU A 202 1.94 13.37 -4.45
N GLU A 203 2.93 13.64 -3.61
CA GLU A 203 4.09 14.43 -4.02
C GLU A 203 4.87 13.70 -5.13
N SER A 204 5.30 14.45 -6.15
CA SER A 204 5.89 13.86 -7.36
C SER A 204 7.22 13.15 -7.09
N ASP A 205 7.96 13.53 -6.06
CA ASP A 205 9.19 12.85 -5.61
C ASP A 205 8.91 11.49 -4.96
N ALA A 206 7.75 11.33 -4.31
CA ALA A 206 7.30 10.09 -3.69
C ALA A 206 6.76 9.06 -4.71
N LEU A 207 6.45 9.48 -5.95
CA LEU A 207 5.85 8.62 -6.97
C LEU A 207 6.71 7.38 -7.30
N SER A 208 8.03 7.54 -7.40
CA SER A 208 8.92 6.41 -7.71
C SER A 208 8.85 5.33 -6.63
N LYS A 209 8.91 5.74 -5.35
CA LYS A 209 8.78 4.86 -4.20
C LYS A 209 7.40 4.19 -4.16
N PHE A 210 6.35 4.95 -4.44
CA PHE A 210 4.98 4.45 -4.50
C PHE A 210 4.81 3.33 -5.54
N MET A 211 5.29 3.57 -6.77
CA MET A 211 5.22 2.60 -7.86
C MET A 211 6.04 1.35 -7.57
N GLU A 212 7.24 1.49 -6.98
CA GLU A 212 8.06 0.35 -6.57
C GLU A 212 7.36 -0.48 -5.49
N ALA A 213 6.77 0.18 -4.49
CA ALA A 213 6.07 -0.49 -3.41
C ALA A 213 4.83 -1.25 -3.89
N LEU A 214 4.09 -0.72 -4.88
CA LEU A 214 2.99 -1.41 -5.56
C LEU A 214 3.47 -2.64 -6.33
N ARG A 215 4.56 -2.50 -7.09
CA ARG A 215 5.16 -3.58 -7.88
C ARG A 215 5.57 -4.75 -6.97
N ARG A 216 6.22 -4.44 -5.84
CA ARG A 216 6.65 -5.44 -4.85
C ARG A 216 5.50 -6.21 -4.21
N ARG A 217 4.31 -5.62 -4.15
CA ARG A 217 3.11 -6.23 -3.58
C ARG A 217 2.26 -6.98 -4.61
N GLY A 218 2.75 -7.11 -5.84
CA GLY A 218 2.05 -7.83 -6.91
C GLY A 218 0.90 -7.06 -7.54
N VAL A 219 0.69 -5.80 -7.15
CA VAL A 219 -0.31 -4.89 -7.71
C VAL A 219 0.11 -4.39 -9.09
N GLY A 220 1.38 -4.60 -9.48
CA GLY A 220 1.90 -4.27 -10.81
C GLY A 220 1.25 -5.00 -11.99
N LYS A 221 0.38 -6.00 -11.75
CA LYS A 221 -0.45 -6.64 -12.78
C LYS A 221 -1.68 -5.80 -13.17
N LEU A 222 -1.97 -4.74 -12.41
CA LEU A 222 -3.06 -3.83 -12.73
C LEU A 222 -2.67 -2.94 -13.92
N SER A 223 -3.66 -2.61 -14.75
CA SER A 223 -3.44 -1.74 -15.90
C SER A 223 -3.11 -0.33 -15.44
N PHE A 224 -1.86 0.11 -15.67
CA PHE A 224 -1.47 1.51 -15.51
C PHE A 224 -1.83 2.26 -16.79
N VAL A 225 -2.89 3.07 -16.72
CA VAL A 225 -3.21 4.01 -17.80
C VAL A 225 -2.41 5.27 -17.51
N ASN A 226 -1.25 5.43 -18.14
CA ASN A 226 -0.58 6.73 -18.16
C ASN A 226 -1.34 7.63 -19.13
N SER A 227 -2.11 8.58 -18.61
CA SER A 227 -2.72 9.68 -19.38
C SER A 227 -1.66 10.73 -19.78
N MET A 228 -0.54 10.27 -20.33
CA MET A 228 0.31 11.15 -21.13
C MET A 228 -0.37 11.30 -22.49
N PRO A 229 -0.64 12.53 -22.99
CA PRO A 229 -0.99 12.70 -24.38
C PRO A 229 0.21 12.25 -25.21
N LYS A 230 0.22 10.98 -25.63
CA LYS A 230 1.06 10.55 -26.73
C LYS A 230 0.62 11.41 -27.90
N LEU A 231 1.48 12.30 -28.39
CA LEU A 231 1.33 12.88 -29.72
C LEU A 231 1.06 11.70 -30.65
N ALA A 232 -0.19 11.52 -31.05
CA ALA A 232 -0.55 10.54 -32.03
C ALA A 232 0.18 10.98 -33.29
N LYS A 233 1.24 10.25 -33.68
CA LYS A 233 1.76 10.34 -35.04
C LYS A 233 0.58 10.01 -35.94
N GLN A 234 -0.01 11.06 -36.49
CA GLN A 234 -1.04 11.01 -37.50
C GLN A 234 -0.51 10.11 -38.61
N ARG A 235 -0.97 8.85 -38.66
CA ARG A 235 -0.84 8.04 -39.86
C ARG A 235 -1.67 8.77 -40.91
N GLN A 236 -1.01 9.57 -41.73
CA GLN A 236 -1.58 10.04 -42.98
C GLN A 236 -1.84 8.80 -43.83
N ASN A 237 -3.08 8.33 -43.83
CA ASN A 237 -3.55 7.46 -44.89
C ASN A 237 -3.67 8.34 -46.14
N ILE A 238 -2.69 8.24 -47.02
CA ILE A 238 -2.78 8.79 -48.37
C ILE A 238 -3.75 7.87 -49.12
N SER A 239 -5.00 8.32 -49.26
CA SER A 239 -5.94 7.71 -50.21
C SER A 239 -5.58 8.16 -51.62
N LEU A 240 -4.99 7.27 -52.41
CA LEU A 240 -4.93 7.43 -53.87
C LEU A 240 -6.27 6.97 -54.44
N ALA A 241 -7.12 7.92 -54.83
CA ALA A 241 -8.22 7.65 -55.74
C ALA A 241 -7.69 7.76 -57.18
N SER A 242 -7.73 6.65 -57.92
CA SER A 242 -8.07 6.63 -59.36
C SER A 242 -8.07 5.18 -59.84
N GLY A 243 -9.16 4.81 -60.50
CA GLY A 243 -9.47 3.44 -60.83
C GLY A 243 -8.64 2.86 -61.97
N PHE A 244 -8.46 1.55 -61.91
CA PHE A 244 -8.25 0.71 -63.07
C PHE A 244 -9.17 -0.51 -62.95
N ARG A 245 -10.09 -0.66 -63.91
CA ARG A 245 -10.85 -1.89 -64.11
C ARG A 245 -9.93 -2.88 -64.83
N PHE A 246 -9.81 -4.09 -64.29
CA PHE A 246 -9.42 -5.25 -65.08
C PHE A 246 -10.55 -6.28 -65.03
N ALA A 247 -11.12 -6.54 -66.21
CA ALA A 247 -11.89 -7.74 -66.49
C ALA A 247 -10.92 -8.91 -66.64
N GLY A 248 -11.31 -10.10 -66.19
CA GLY A 248 -10.57 -11.32 -66.52
C GLY A 248 -10.69 -12.41 -65.47
N SER A 249 -11.43 -13.45 -65.83
CA SER A 249 -11.63 -14.71 -65.12
C SER A 249 -10.34 -15.46 -64.77
N SER A 250 -10.28 -16.05 -63.58
CA SER A 250 -9.77 -17.42 -63.36
C SER A 250 -10.01 -17.86 -61.91
N SER A 251 -10.43 -19.12 -61.78
CA SER A 251 -10.95 -19.84 -60.62
C SER A 251 -10.08 -19.83 -59.35
N PRO A 252 -10.67 -20.07 -58.16
CA PRO A 252 -9.92 -20.19 -56.92
C PRO A 252 -9.15 -21.52 -56.83
N LEU A 253 -7.89 -21.43 -56.37
CA LEU A 253 -7.05 -22.58 -56.02
C LEU A 253 -7.57 -23.26 -54.73
N PRO A 254 -7.42 -24.60 -54.62
CA PRO A 254 -7.95 -25.37 -53.50
C PRO A 254 -7.18 -25.12 -52.19
N PRO A 255 -7.83 -25.31 -51.03
CA PRO A 255 -7.21 -25.10 -49.72
C PRO A 255 -6.20 -26.22 -49.40
N PRO A 256 -5.07 -25.90 -48.73
CA PRO A 256 -4.15 -26.91 -48.23
C PRO A 256 -4.75 -27.69 -47.05
N ALA A 257 -4.28 -28.93 -46.94
CA ALA A 257 -4.82 -30.01 -46.13
C ALA A 257 -4.88 -29.74 -44.62
N SER A 258 -5.92 -30.32 -44.04
CA SER A 258 -6.25 -30.50 -42.62
C SER A 258 -5.04 -30.74 -41.71
N PHE A 259 -4.97 -29.94 -40.64
CA PHE A 259 -4.36 -30.38 -39.39
C PHE A 259 -5.44 -30.61 -38.35
N ASP A 260 -5.35 -31.79 -37.74
CA ASP A 260 -6.21 -32.39 -36.74
C ASP A 260 -6.58 -31.44 -35.60
N VAL A 261 -7.89 -31.36 -35.36
CA VAL A 261 -8.46 -30.97 -34.07
C VAL A 261 -9.01 -32.24 -33.45
N SER A 262 -8.49 -32.62 -32.28
CA SER A 262 -9.15 -33.54 -31.37
C SER A 262 -8.73 -33.31 -29.92
N PRO A 263 -9.60 -33.66 -28.95
CA PRO A 263 -9.94 -32.77 -27.85
C PRO A 263 -9.48 -33.32 -26.50
N TRP A 264 -9.17 -32.43 -25.54
CA TRP A 264 -9.18 -32.80 -24.12
C TRP A 264 -9.97 -31.77 -23.33
N ARG A 265 -11.13 -32.24 -22.86
CA ARG A 265 -11.96 -31.65 -21.84
C ARG A 265 -11.41 -31.98 -20.44
N ASP A 266 -11.81 -31.10 -19.53
CA ASP A 266 -12.15 -31.35 -18.12
C ASP A 266 -11.04 -31.50 -17.06
N ARG A 267 -11.07 -30.50 -16.16
CA ARG A 267 -11.12 -30.57 -14.69
C ARG A 267 -10.00 -31.32 -13.97
N TYR A 268 -9.37 -30.66 -13.00
CA TYR A 268 -9.53 -30.99 -11.57
C TYR A 268 -9.18 -29.77 -10.71
N CYS A 269 -10.16 -29.31 -9.93
CA CYS A 269 -9.98 -28.49 -8.75
C CYS A 269 -9.40 -29.36 -7.63
N ILE A 270 -8.40 -28.87 -6.90
CA ILE A 270 -8.04 -29.41 -5.58
C ILE A 270 -8.54 -28.42 -4.55
N VAL A 271 -9.65 -28.79 -3.90
CA VAL A 271 -10.15 -28.19 -2.66
C VAL A 271 -9.51 -28.98 -1.52
N LEU A 272 -8.77 -28.28 -0.65
CA LEU A 272 -8.26 -28.86 0.60
C LEU A 272 -9.16 -28.36 1.73
N THR A 273 -10.10 -29.22 2.13
CA THR A 273 -10.89 -29.07 3.35
C THR A 273 -10.10 -29.64 4.51
N ILE A 274 -9.75 -28.82 5.51
CA ILE A 274 -9.24 -29.28 6.79
C ILE A 274 -10.44 -29.46 7.72
N VAL A 275 -10.69 -30.70 8.13
CA VAL A 275 -11.59 -31.04 9.23
C VAL A 275 -10.81 -30.89 10.53
N VAL A 276 -11.33 -30.07 11.44
CA VAL A 276 -10.85 -29.95 12.82
C VAL A 276 -11.50 -31.07 13.63
N GLY A 277 -10.69 -31.93 14.23
CA GLY A 277 -11.07 -32.83 15.32
C GLY A 277 -10.59 -32.28 16.65
#